data_AF-A0A7S1EZV4-F1
#
_entry.id   AF-A0A7S1EZV4-F1
#
_cell.length_a   1.000
_cell.length_b   1.000
_cell.length_c   1.000
_cell.angle_alpha   90.00
_cell.angle_beta   90.00
_cell.angle_gamma   90.00
#
_symmetry.space_group_name_H-M   'P 1'
#
loop_
_entity.id
_entity.type
_entity.pdbx_description
1 polymer ?
#
loop_
_entity_poly.entity_id
_entity_poly.type
_entity_poly.pdbx_seq_one_letter_code
_entity_poly.pdbx_strand_id
1 'polypeptide(L)'
;MALESTADAGETPPAVDVHRLDGEAFPSFASLLEACDDYAGHSGCRFILQHFVGILDDMTEQDPGALRVAGSARSSDSGPLLAAKLAAAPETRRVAGLLRDGDSSLVKEVNLANQVIAEESLHNAMSATFKALDLWPPSPLSGVSRDDCAYRDFTAPLPVIAQRTYNEKARRLADMVGSRERAQRIGQTASFILDFAQETCDLAPTPLQEEQRLLERFTDMVAAYQNPEAPVPDAENVQNMDTLGAGRKWWEENRETVVWAAAGAAALVAASAVAASRPGRRRR
;
A
#
# COMPACT_ATOMS: atom_id res chain seq x y z
N MET A 1 -20.75 32.98 54.91
CA MET A 1 -21.21 32.79 53.51
C MET A 1 -19.93 32.63 52.69
N ALA A 2 -19.40 31.41 52.65
CA ALA A 2 -18.17 31.08 51.94
C ALA A 2 -18.58 30.41 50.63
N LEU A 3 -18.13 30.97 49.50
CA LEU A 3 -18.31 30.40 48.18
C LEU A 3 -17.09 29.52 47.91
N GLU A 4 -17.28 28.20 48.00
CA GLU A 4 -16.31 27.22 47.55
C GLU A 4 -16.31 27.19 46.02
N SER A 5 -15.21 27.64 45.43
CA SER A 5 -14.91 27.52 44.01
C SER A 5 -14.32 26.13 43.77
N THR A 6 -15.17 25.18 43.37
CA THR A 6 -14.72 23.88 42.87
C THR A 6 -14.07 24.08 41.51
N ALA A 7 -12.74 24.03 41.48
CA ALA A 7 -11.95 23.95 40.26
C ALA A 7 -12.24 22.61 39.57
N ASP A 8 -12.84 22.71 38.39
CA ASP A 8 -13.06 21.63 37.45
C ASP A 8 -11.70 21.05 37.04
N ALA A 9 -11.45 19.80 37.43
CA ALA A 9 -10.25 19.08 37.08
C ALA A 9 -10.33 18.77 35.59
N GLY A 10 -9.51 19.46 34.79
CA GLY A 10 -9.38 19.23 33.36
C GLY A 10 -9.10 17.75 33.09
N GLU A 11 -10.13 17.06 32.64
CA GLU A 11 -10.06 15.71 32.13
C GLU A 11 -9.23 15.78 30.84
N THR A 12 -7.94 15.46 30.95
CA THR A 12 -7.06 15.28 29.79
C THR A 12 -7.74 14.26 28.87
N PRO A 13 -8.10 14.62 27.62
CA PRO A 13 -8.69 13.65 26.71
C PRO A 13 -7.73 12.46 26.61
N PRO A 14 -8.24 11.21 26.58
CA PRO A 14 -7.38 10.04 26.47
C PRO A 14 -6.47 10.25 25.27
N ALA A 15 -5.16 10.11 25.49
CA ALA A 15 -4.21 10.09 24.39
C ALA A 15 -4.70 9.00 23.44
N VAL A 16 -5.11 9.41 22.23
CA VAL A 16 -5.47 8.45 21.21
C VAL A 16 -4.19 7.69 20.92
N ASP A 17 -4.11 6.44 21.36
CA ASP A 17 -2.99 5.55 21.03
C ASP A 17 -3.06 5.32 19.51
N VAL A 18 -2.30 6.14 18.78
CA VAL A 18 -2.20 6.03 17.33
C VAL A 18 -1.19 4.93 17.03
N HIS A 19 -1.67 3.69 17.06
CA HIS A 19 -0.93 2.54 16.55
C HIS A 19 -0.53 2.80 15.10
N ARG A 20 0.73 2.50 14.77
CA ARG A 20 1.27 2.63 13.41
C ARG A 20 0.69 1.58 12.48
N LEU A 21 0.46 0.38 13.00
CA LEU A 21 -0.15 -0.73 12.29
C LEU A 21 -1.64 -0.85 12.64
N ASP A 22 -2.43 -1.38 11.70
CA ASP A 22 -3.88 -1.49 11.79
C ASP A 22 -4.33 -2.93 12.10
N GLY A 23 -4.35 -3.26 13.39
CA GLY A 23 -4.84 -4.56 13.87
C GLY A 23 -6.35 -4.78 13.66
N GLU A 24 -7.14 -3.71 13.52
CA GLU A 24 -8.58 -3.85 13.26
C GLU A 24 -8.85 -4.27 11.82
N ALA A 25 -8.02 -3.81 10.87
CA ALA A 25 -8.10 -4.22 9.48
C ALA A 25 -7.63 -5.66 9.23
N PHE A 26 -6.76 -6.19 10.10
CA PHE A 26 -6.19 -7.55 10.01
C PHE A 26 -6.25 -8.28 11.37
N PRO A 27 -7.45 -8.71 11.81
CA PRO A 27 -7.66 -9.26 13.15
C PRO A 27 -6.84 -10.53 13.47
N SER A 28 -6.59 -11.39 12.49
CA SER A 28 -5.80 -12.62 12.69
C SER A 28 -4.33 -12.31 12.91
N PHE A 29 -3.84 -11.19 12.38
CA PHE A 29 -2.50 -10.66 12.63
C PHE A 29 -2.44 -9.68 13.81
N ALA A 30 -3.56 -9.30 14.43
CA ALA A 30 -3.62 -8.21 15.40
C ALA A 30 -2.58 -8.31 16.53
N SER A 31 -2.40 -9.51 17.10
CA SER A 31 -1.42 -9.73 18.18
C SER A 31 0.03 -9.54 17.71
N LEU A 32 0.36 -9.95 16.48
CA LEU A 32 1.68 -9.68 15.89
C LEU A 32 1.88 -8.18 15.62
N LEU A 33 0.85 -7.52 15.08
CA LEU A 33 0.90 -6.11 14.73
C LEU A 33 1.09 -5.25 15.98
N GLU A 34 0.40 -5.58 17.07
CA GLU A 34 0.58 -4.96 18.38
C GLU A 34 2.00 -5.17 18.91
N ALA A 35 2.48 -6.42 18.90
CA ALA A 35 3.83 -6.73 19.36
C ALA A 35 4.94 -6.06 18.52
N CYS A 36 4.66 -5.79 17.23
CA CYS A 36 5.58 -5.17 16.29
C CYS A 36 5.42 -3.65 16.15
N ASP A 37 4.47 -2.99 16.82
CA ASP A 37 4.14 -1.58 16.53
C ASP A 37 5.33 -0.64 16.76
N ASP A 38 6.07 -0.84 17.85
CA ASP A 38 7.29 -0.08 18.14
C ASP A 38 8.40 -0.35 17.11
N TYR A 39 8.58 -1.62 16.72
CA TYR A 39 9.54 -2.00 15.68
C TYR A 39 9.18 -1.37 14.33
N ALA A 40 7.90 -1.34 13.97
CA ALA A 40 7.40 -0.70 12.76
C ALA A 40 7.72 0.80 12.74
N GLY A 41 7.78 1.46 13.90
CA GLY A 41 8.26 2.84 14.03
C GLY A 41 9.70 3.04 13.59
N HIS A 42 10.56 2.03 13.75
CA HIS A 42 11.96 2.07 13.34
C HIS A 42 12.20 1.57 11.91
N SER A 43 11.38 0.64 11.41
CA SER A 43 11.55 0.06 10.08
C SER A 43 10.77 0.79 8.98
N GLY A 44 9.97 1.80 9.33
CA GLY A 44 9.08 2.45 8.37
C GLY A 44 7.88 1.58 7.98
N CYS A 45 7.36 0.79 8.93
CA CYS A 45 6.27 -0.16 8.75
C CYS A 45 6.59 -1.29 7.76
N ARG A 46 7.85 -1.73 7.72
CA ARG A 46 8.31 -2.87 6.92
C ARG A 46 8.77 -3.99 7.82
N PHE A 47 8.48 -5.23 7.44
CA PHE A 47 9.03 -6.38 8.15
C PHE A 47 10.32 -6.81 7.48
N ILE A 48 11.39 -6.96 8.27
CA ILE A 48 12.69 -7.44 7.80
C ILE A 48 13.17 -8.48 8.80
N LEU A 49 13.06 -9.76 8.45
CA LEU A 49 13.49 -10.91 9.24
C LEU A 49 14.97 -10.84 9.60
N GLN A 50 15.82 -10.31 8.70
CA GLN A 50 17.24 -10.13 8.98
C GLN A 50 17.50 -9.26 10.22
N HIS A 51 16.56 -8.38 10.59
CA HIS A 51 16.65 -7.58 11.81
C HIS A 51 16.49 -8.41 13.08
N PHE A 52 15.91 -9.60 12.99
CA PHE A 52 15.66 -10.53 14.09
C PHE A 52 16.66 -11.70 14.17
N VAL A 53 17.59 -11.81 13.22
CA VAL A 53 18.67 -12.81 13.24
C VAL A 53 19.55 -12.63 14.47
N GLY A 54 19.82 -13.72 15.19
CA GLY A 54 20.47 -13.70 16.51
C GLY A 54 19.56 -13.28 17.68
N ILE A 55 18.25 -13.15 17.44
CA ILE A 55 17.22 -13.04 18.50
C ILE A 55 16.29 -14.25 18.40
N LEU A 56 15.82 -14.55 17.18
CA LEU A 56 14.93 -15.69 16.94
C LEU A 56 15.65 -17.03 17.06
N ASP A 57 16.96 -17.08 16.79
CA ASP A 57 17.79 -18.28 16.89
C ASP A 57 18.02 -18.66 18.37
N ASP A 58 18.26 -17.66 19.23
CA ASP A 58 18.64 -17.86 20.64
C ASP A 58 17.48 -18.30 21.54
N MET A 59 16.21 -18.08 21.16
CA MET A 59 15.08 -18.55 21.98
C MET A 59 14.59 -19.96 21.64
N THR A 60 15.38 -20.76 20.93
CA THR A 60 15.09 -22.19 20.71
C THR A 60 15.37 -23.06 21.93
N GLU A 61 16.17 -22.58 22.91
CA GLU A 61 16.69 -23.45 24.00
C GLU A 61 16.74 -22.84 25.43
N GLN A 62 16.17 -21.66 25.75
CA GLN A 62 16.45 -21.04 27.07
C GLN A 62 15.27 -20.72 28.00
N ASP A 63 15.52 -21.11 29.25
CA ASP A 63 14.83 -20.91 30.53
C ASP A 63 14.23 -19.49 30.68
N PRO A 64 12.94 -19.34 31.06
CA PRO A 64 12.26 -18.04 31.22
C PRO A 64 12.93 -17.04 32.19
N GLY A 65 13.97 -17.44 32.92
CA GLY A 65 14.76 -16.58 33.81
C GLY A 65 16.13 -16.12 33.29
N ALA A 66 16.56 -16.53 32.09
CA ALA A 66 17.88 -16.17 31.56
C ALA A 66 17.92 -14.74 30.99
N LEU A 67 18.98 -13.99 31.33
CA LEU A 67 19.28 -12.68 30.73
C LEU A 67 19.47 -12.86 29.21
N ARG A 68 18.56 -12.27 28.42
CA ARG A 68 18.66 -12.27 26.95
C ARG A 68 19.82 -11.38 26.52
N VAL A 69 20.96 -11.98 26.21
CA VAL A 69 22.09 -11.28 25.63
C VAL A 69 21.90 -11.29 24.11
N ALA A 70 21.67 -10.13 23.52
CA ALA A 70 21.61 -10.03 22.06
C ALA A 70 22.96 -10.45 21.47
N GLY A 71 22.95 -11.34 20.48
CA GLY A 71 24.16 -11.79 19.80
C GLY A 71 24.96 -10.62 19.19
N SER A 72 26.26 -10.83 18.93
CA SER A 72 27.18 -9.82 18.39
C SER A 72 26.69 -9.17 17.08
N ALA A 73 25.84 -9.88 16.33
CA ALA A 73 25.16 -9.40 15.12
C ALA A 73 24.26 -8.17 15.34
N ARG A 74 23.94 -7.83 16.60
CA ARG A 74 23.09 -6.68 16.97
C ARG A 74 23.83 -5.56 17.69
N SER A 75 25.16 -5.59 17.69
CA SER A 75 26.00 -4.56 18.31
C SER A 75 25.80 -3.15 17.72
N SER A 76 25.23 -3.04 16.52
CA SER A 76 24.88 -1.78 15.86
C SER A 76 23.45 -1.29 16.10
N ASP A 77 22.58 -2.08 16.73
CA ASP A 77 21.21 -1.65 17.02
C ASP A 77 21.23 -0.60 18.14
N SER A 78 20.39 0.44 17.99
CA SER A 78 20.13 1.34 19.11
C SER A 78 19.40 0.60 20.23
N GLY A 79 19.61 0.99 21.49
CA GLY A 79 18.93 0.38 22.63
C GLY A 79 17.41 0.27 22.46
N PRO A 80 16.69 1.32 22.04
CA PRO A 80 15.25 1.26 21.77
C PRO A 80 14.87 0.27 20.66
N LEU A 81 15.61 0.26 19.56
CA LEU A 81 15.36 -0.67 18.44
C LEU A 81 15.55 -2.13 18.88
N LEU A 82 16.60 -2.42 19.65
CA LEU A 82 16.85 -3.76 20.17
C LEU A 82 15.74 -4.20 21.14
N ALA A 83 15.30 -3.31 22.03
CA ALA A 83 14.20 -3.58 22.95
C ALA A 83 12.89 -3.92 22.20
N ALA A 84 12.55 -3.14 21.16
CA ALA A 84 11.38 -3.38 20.32
C ALA A 84 11.45 -4.75 19.62
N LYS A 85 12.62 -5.13 19.07
CA LYS A 85 12.82 -6.46 18.46
C LYS A 85 12.66 -7.59 19.47
N LEU A 86 13.24 -7.45 20.66
CA LEU A 86 13.16 -8.45 21.74
C LEU A 86 11.71 -8.64 22.24
N ALA A 87 10.93 -7.57 22.27
CA ALA A 87 9.51 -7.60 22.63
C ALA A 87 8.67 -8.30 21.55
N ALA A 88 8.92 -8.01 20.27
CA ALA A 88 8.20 -8.60 19.13
C ALA A 88 8.55 -10.09 18.87
N ALA A 89 9.76 -10.52 19.23
CA ALA A 89 10.30 -11.83 18.84
C ALA A 89 9.43 -13.07 19.19
N PRO A 90 8.82 -13.18 20.39
CA PRO A 90 7.97 -14.34 20.72
C PRO A 90 6.79 -14.47 19.78
N GLU A 91 6.15 -13.34 19.48
CA GLU A 91 4.93 -13.30 18.67
C GLU A 91 5.23 -13.48 17.18
N THR A 92 6.33 -12.87 16.70
CA THR A 92 6.90 -13.13 15.37
C THR A 92 7.09 -14.62 15.13
N ARG A 93 7.67 -15.36 16.09
CA ARG A 93 7.85 -16.80 15.97
C ARG A 93 6.52 -17.55 15.96
N ARG A 94 5.63 -17.22 16.89
CA ARG A 94 4.34 -17.89 17.06
C ARG A 94 3.52 -17.79 15.77
N VAL A 95 3.36 -16.58 15.24
CA VAL A 95 2.57 -16.33 14.03
C VAL A 95 3.24 -16.89 12.79
N ALA A 96 4.58 -16.84 12.69
CA ALA A 96 5.31 -17.50 11.60
C ALA A 96 5.12 -19.02 11.61
N GLY A 97 5.05 -19.64 12.81
CA GLY A 97 4.71 -21.05 12.97
C GLY A 97 3.32 -21.37 12.43
N LEU A 98 2.30 -20.64 12.90
CA LEU A 98 0.91 -20.83 12.47
C LEU A 98 0.73 -20.62 10.96
N LEU A 99 1.36 -19.60 10.40
CA LEU A 99 1.27 -19.31 8.98
C LEU A 99 1.94 -20.43 8.15
N ARG A 100 3.07 -20.97 8.59
CA ARG A 100 3.74 -22.12 7.96
C ARG A 100 2.91 -23.40 8.05
N ASP A 101 2.19 -23.58 9.14
CA ASP A 101 1.24 -24.69 9.34
C ASP A 101 -0.05 -24.52 8.52
N GLY A 102 -0.19 -23.41 7.78
CA GLY A 102 -1.30 -23.16 6.88
C GLY A 102 -2.58 -22.69 7.59
N ASP A 103 -2.46 -21.97 8.70
CA ASP A 103 -3.61 -21.38 9.38
C ASP A 103 -4.49 -20.59 8.40
N SER A 104 -5.73 -21.04 8.24
CA SER A 104 -6.61 -20.54 7.19
C SER A 104 -7.02 -19.08 7.37
N SER A 105 -7.02 -18.57 8.59
CA SER A 105 -7.40 -17.18 8.89
C SER A 105 -6.25 -16.24 8.53
N LEU A 106 -5.01 -16.61 8.90
CA LEU A 106 -3.82 -15.86 8.50
C LEU A 106 -3.63 -15.86 6.97
N VAL A 107 -3.79 -17.01 6.30
CA VAL A 107 -3.67 -17.08 4.83
C VAL A 107 -4.72 -16.21 4.13
N LYS A 108 -5.95 -16.15 4.65
CA LYS A 108 -6.98 -15.24 4.12
C LYS A 108 -6.56 -13.78 4.25
N GLU A 109 -6.00 -13.38 5.39
CA GLU A 109 -5.56 -12.00 5.61
C GLU A 109 -4.30 -11.63 4.82
N VAL A 110 -3.40 -12.58 4.53
CA VAL A 110 -2.31 -12.37 3.57
C VAL A 110 -2.85 -12.07 2.17
N ASN A 111 -3.88 -12.82 1.72
CA ASN A 111 -4.53 -12.54 0.44
C ASN A 111 -5.26 -11.20 0.45
N LEU A 112 -5.91 -10.83 1.55
CA LEU A 112 -6.53 -9.51 1.72
C LEU A 112 -5.49 -8.39 1.67
N ALA A 113 -4.35 -8.56 2.34
CA ALA A 113 -3.24 -7.60 2.29
C ALA A 113 -2.74 -7.42 0.84
N ASN A 114 -2.62 -8.51 0.09
CA ASN A 114 -2.26 -8.45 -1.32
C ASN A 114 -3.29 -7.66 -2.15
N GLN A 115 -4.59 -7.89 -1.91
CA GLN A 115 -5.66 -7.12 -2.56
C GLN A 115 -5.49 -5.63 -2.27
N VAL A 116 -5.39 -5.24 -0.99
CA VAL A 116 -5.18 -3.83 -0.60
C VAL A 116 -4.03 -3.19 -1.38
N ILE A 117 -2.88 -3.85 -1.48
CA ILE A 117 -1.72 -3.33 -2.21
C ILE A 117 -2.00 -3.20 -3.70
N ALA A 118 -2.69 -4.17 -4.31
CA ALA A 118 -3.05 -4.10 -5.72
C ALA A 118 -4.08 -2.99 -6.01
N GLU A 119 -5.07 -2.82 -5.14
CA GLU A 119 -6.06 -1.74 -5.22
C GLU A 119 -5.39 -0.36 -5.14
N GLU A 120 -4.48 -0.20 -4.19
CA GLU A 120 -3.70 1.01 -3.97
C GLU A 120 -2.78 1.31 -5.16
N SER A 121 -2.11 0.28 -5.68
CA SER A 121 -1.24 0.39 -6.85
C SER A 121 -2.02 0.82 -8.09
N LEU A 122 -3.19 0.22 -8.32
CA LEU A 122 -4.08 0.61 -9.42
C LEU A 122 -4.55 2.07 -9.28
N HIS A 123 -5.00 2.48 -8.09
CA HIS A 123 -5.45 3.86 -7.86
C HIS A 123 -4.32 4.88 -8.08
N ASN A 124 -3.11 4.58 -7.60
CA ASN A 124 -1.93 5.42 -7.79
C ASN A 124 -1.51 5.50 -9.27
N ALA A 125 -1.51 4.36 -9.98
CA ALA A 125 -1.23 4.33 -11.41
C ALA A 125 -2.25 5.16 -12.21
N MET A 126 -3.55 4.95 -11.97
CA MET A 126 -4.61 5.74 -12.61
C MET A 126 -4.48 7.23 -12.31
N SER A 127 -4.25 7.60 -11.06
CA SER A 127 -4.03 8.99 -10.64
C SER A 127 -2.83 9.63 -11.35
N ALA A 128 -1.73 8.90 -11.51
CA ALA A 128 -0.54 9.36 -12.23
C ALA A 128 -0.84 9.54 -13.74
N THR A 129 -1.51 8.57 -14.36
CA THR A 129 -1.92 8.64 -15.76
C THR A 129 -2.87 9.82 -16.02
N PHE A 130 -3.86 10.05 -15.16
CA PHE A 130 -4.75 11.21 -15.31
C PHE A 130 -4.01 12.54 -15.19
N LYS A 131 -3.00 12.65 -14.32
CA LYS A 131 -2.13 13.83 -14.30
C LYS A 131 -1.37 14.00 -15.61
N ALA A 132 -0.82 12.92 -16.16
CA ALA A 132 -0.10 12.96 -17.44
C ALA A 132 -0.99 13.33 -18.63
N LEU A 133 -2.29 13.05 -18.56
CA LEU A 133 -3.30 13.42 -19.56
C LEU A 133 -3.93 14.79 -19.32
N ASP A 134 -3.44 15.57 -18.34
CA ASP A 134 -4.05 16.84 -17.90
C ASP A 134 -5.54 16.70 -17.49
N LEU A 135 -5.93 15.51 -17.00
CA LEU A 135 -7.26 15.19 -16.46
C LEU A 135 -7.33 15.31 -14.92
N TRP A 136 -6.28 15.85 -14.29
CA TRP A 136 -6.16 15.92 -12.83
C TRP A 136 -5.65 17.28 -12.32
N PRO A 137 -6.32 17.95 -11.36
CA PRO A 137 -7.65 17.61 -10.86
C PRO A 137 -8.71 17.81 -11.97
N PRO A 138 -9.74 16.97 -12.03
CA PRO A 138 -10.78 17.08 -13.03
C PRO A 138 -11.64 18.33 -12.79
N SER A 139 -12.09 18.95 -13.89
CA SER A 139 -13.15 19.96 -13.80
C SER A 139 -14.47 19.26 -13.49
N PRO A 140 -15.27 19.71 -12.50
CA PRO A 140 -16.50 19.03 -12.11
C PRO A 140 -17.42 18.79 -13.31
N LEU A 141 -17.67 17.52 -13.63
CA LEU A 141 -18.55 17.13 -14.71
C LEU A 141 -20.01 17.10 -14.26
N SER A 142 -20.90 17.69 -15.05
CA SER A 142 -22.34 17.58 -14.85
C SER A 142 -22.77 16.12 -14.90
N GLY A 143 -23.47 15.64 -13.87
CA GLY A 143 -24.02 14.28 -13.82
C GLY A 143 -23.16 13.26 -13.06
N VAL A 144 -21.97 13.61 -12.59
CA VAL A 144 -21.18 12.78 -11.67
C VAL A 144 -21.29 13.34 -10.25
N SER A 145 -21.81 12.55 -9.32
CA SER A 145 -21.88 12.95 -7.91
C SER A 145 -20.48 13.12 -7.31
N ARG A 146 -20.31 14.02 -6.34
CA ARG A 146 -19.04 14.15 -5.59
C ARG A 146 -18.71 12.92 -4.76
N ASP A 147 -19.74 12.14 -4.40
CA ASP A 147 -19.60 10.91 -3.62
C ASP A 147 -19.46 9.67 -4.52
N ASP A 148 -19.59 9.83 -5.85
CA ASP A 148 -19.40 8.72 -6.79
C ASP A 148 -17.91 8.38 -6.90
N CYS A 149 -17.54 7.29 -6.24
CA CYS A 149 -16.18 6.74 -6.21
C CYS A 149 -16.05 5.46 -7.05
N ALA A 150 -16.97 5.19 -7.99
CA ALA A 150 -16.96 3.98 -8.82
C ALA A 150 -15.88 4.02 -9.93
N TYR A 151 -14.63 4.29 -9.56
CA TYR A 151 -13.53 4.55 -10.50
C TYR A 151 -13.08 3.32 -11.30
N ARG A 152 -13.52 2.12 -10.90
CA ARG A 152 -13.28 0.86 -11.65
C ARG A 152 -14.33 0.56 -12.70
N ASP A 153 -15.36 1.40 -12.82
CA ASP A 153 -16.34 1.29 -13.89
C ASP A 153 -15.76 1.79 -15.22
N PHE A 154 -15.05 0.88 -15.89
CA PHE A 154 -14.46 1.08 -17.21
C PHE A 154 -15.50 1.02 -18.36
N THR A 155 -16.80 1.10 -18.07
CA THR A 155 -17.82 1.35 -19.10
C THR A 155 -18.06 2.86 -19.29
N ALA A 156 -17.63 3.68 -18.34
CA ALA A 156 -17.75 5.13 -18.41
C ALA A 156 -16.64 5.78 -19.27
N PRO A 157 -16.87 6.98 -19.83
CA PRO A 157 -15.82 7.74 -20.52
C PRO A 157 -14.63 8.08 -19.60
N LEU A 158 -13.43 8.17 -20.18
CA LEU A 158 -12.20 8.42 -19.41
C LEU A 158 -12.25 9.66 -18.49
N PRO A 159 -12.83 10.81 -18.90
CA PRO A 159 -12.98 11.96 -18.01
C PRO A 159 -13.90 11.70 -16.80
N VAL A 160 -14.92 10.85 -16.95
CA VAL A 160 -15.82 10.44 -15.85
C VAL A 160 -15.05 9.56 -14.86
N ILE A 161 -14.24 8.63 -15.36
CA ILE A 161 -13.39 7.78 -14.52
C ILE A 161 -12.35 8.63 -13.76
N ALA A 162 -11.76 9.64 -14.40
CA ALA A 162 -10.85 10.57 -13.75
C ALA A 162 -11.54 11.32 -12.59
N GLN A 163 -12.77 11.81 -12.80
CA GLN A 163 -13.58 12.43 -11.74
C GLN A 163 -13.85 11.46 -10.57
N ARG A 164 -14.26 10.23 -10.86
CA ARG A 164 -14.52 9.21 -9.81
C ARG A 164 -13.25 8.82 -9.05
N THR A 165 -12.11 8.75 -9.73
CA THR A 165 -10.80 8.48 -9.10
C THR A 165 -10.40 9.62 -8.18
N TYR A 166 -10.67 10.86 -8.59
CA TYR A 166 -10.45 12.06 -7.77
C TYR A 166 -11.37 12.09 -6.55
N ASN A 167 -12.66 11.77 -6.72
CA ASN A 167 -13.61 11.66 -5.61
C ASN A 167 -13.16 10.62 -4.58
N GLU A 168 -12.69 9.46 -5.04
CA GLU A 168 -12.13 8.43 -4.15
C GLU A 168 -10.93 8.94 -3.36
N LYS A 169 -10.03 9.71 -4.00
CA LYS A 169 -8.92 10.35 -3.29
C LYS A 169 -9.41 11.37 -2.26
N ALA A 170 -10.38 12.21 -2.63
CA ALA A 170 -10.94 13.20 -1.72
C ALA A 170 -11.63 12.54 -0.51
N ARG A 171 -12.32 11.41 -0.73
CA ARG A 171 -12.93 10.59 0.32
C ARG A 171 -11.88 10.04 1.29
N ARG A 172 -10.76 9.51 0.78
CA ARG A 172 -9.63 9.02 1.60
C ARG A 172 -9.01 10.13 2.45
N LEU A 173 -8.85 11.32 1.87
CA LEU A 173 -8.36 12.51 2.57
C LEU A 173 -9.33 13.00 3.67
N ALA A 174 -10.62 12.69 3.56
CA ALA A 174 -11.61 13.00 4.60
C ALA A 174 -11.65 11.94 5.71
N ASP A 175 -11.24 10.70 5.42
CA ASP A 175 -11.16 9.57 6.37
C ASP A 175 -9.81 9.55 7.10
N MET A 176 -9.56 10.60 7.88
CA MET A 176 -8.36 10.77 8.69
C MET A 176 -8.54 10.17 10.08
N VAL A 177 -7.63 9.27 10.47
CA VAL A 177 -7.52 8.76 11.85
C VAL A 177 -6.25 9.35 12.45
N GLY A 178 -6.41 10.30 13.39
CA GLY A 178 -5.29 11.10 13.89
C GLY A 178 -4.68 11.98 12.78
N SER A 179 -3.40 11.79 12.48
CA SER A 179 -2.67 12.55 11.44
C SER A 179 -2.43 11.77 10.15
N ARG A 180 -3.01 10.57 10.00
CA ARG A 180 -2.84 9.71 8.82
C ARG A 180 -4.17 9.37 8.18
N GLU A 181 -4.17 9.24 6.86
CA GLU A 181 -5.29 8.67 6.12
C GLU A 181 -5.45 7.20 6.54
N ARG A 182 -6.67 6.78 6.88
CA ARG A 182 -6.93 5.38 7.27
C ARG A 182 -6.46 4.40 6.20
N ALA A 183 -6.71 4.73 4.92
CA ALA A 183 -6.25 3.95 3.78
C ALA A 183 -4.73 3.80 3.74
N GLN A 184 -3.98 4.86 4.09
CA GLN A 184 -2.51 4.80 4.15
C GLN A 184 -2.04 3.84 5.25
N ARG A 185 -2.66 3.88 6.44
CA ARG A 185 -2.33 2.99 7.56
C ARG A 185 -2.62 1.52 7.21
N ILE A 186 -3.78 1.26 6.58
CA ILE A 186 -4.13 -0.08 6.08
C ILE A 186 -3.12 -0.55 5.03
N GLY A 187 -2.74 0.31 4.08
CA GLY A 187 -1.72 0.00 3.08
C GLY A 187 -0.35 -0.33 3.67
N GLN A 188 0.11 0.45 4.65
CA GLN A 188 1.37 0.17 5.38
C GLN A 188 1.31 -1.16 6.12
N THR A 189 0.18 -1.45 6.76
CA THR A 189 -0.04 -2.72 7.47
C THR A 189 -0.08 -3.90 6.51
N ALA A 190 -0.73 -3.74 5.35
CA ALA A 190 -0.75 -4.74 4.30
C ALA A 190 0.67 -5.04 3.78
N SER A 191 1.49 -4.01 3.51
CA SER A 191 2.90 -4.20 3.13
C SER A 191 3.68 -4.96 4.19
N PHE A 192 3.51 -4.60 5.47
CA PHE A 192 4.16 -5.28 6.59
C PHE A 192 3.80 -6.78 6.64
N ILE A 193 2.52 -7.12 6.46
CA ILE A 193 2.05 -8.52 6.45
C ILE A 193 2.62 -9.30 5.26
N LEU A 194 2.67 -8.70 4.07
CA LEU A 194 3.25 -9.36 2.89
C LEU A 194 4.74 -9.61 3.05
N ASP A 195 5.49 -8.64 3.57
CA ASP A 195 6.90 -8.82 3.90
C ASP A 195 7.08 -9.96 4.93
N PHE A 196 6.25 -9.97 5.98
CA PHE A 196 6.29 -11.01 7.00
C PHE A 196 6.05 -12.41 6.42
N ALA A 197 5.01 -12.56 5.59
CA ALA A 197 4.66 -13.83 4.97
C ALA A 197 5.77 -14.32 4.02
N GLN A 198 6.31 -13.42 3.20
CA GLN A 198 7.40 -13.71 2.27
C GLN A 198 8.68 -14.10 3.01
N GLU A 199 9.10 -13.33 4.02
CA GLU A 199 10.37 -13.58 4.69
C GLU A 199 10.34 -14.78 5.65
N THR A 200 9.19 -15.10 6.26
CA THR A 200 9.10 -16.19 7.27
C THR A 200 8.65 -17.54 6.71
N CYS A 201 7.91 -17.53 5.60
CA CYS A 201 7.25 -18.71 5.06
C CYS A 201 7.46 -18.89 3.54
N ASP A 202 8.18 -17.97 2.87
CA ASP A 202 8.31 -17.93 1.40
C ASP A 202 6.95 -17.94 0.68
N LEU A 203 5.94 -17.37 1.34
CA LEU A 203 4.60 -17.25 0.78
C LEU A 203 4.58 -16.06 -0.16
N ALA A 204 4.76 -16.35 -1.45
CA ALA A 204 4.53 -15.38 -2.50
C ALA A 204 3.05 -14.98 -2.53
N PRO A 205 2.72 -13.69 -2.72
CA PRO A 205 1.34 -13.26 -2.87
C PRO A 205 0.70 -13.95 -4.08
N THR A 206 -0.54 -14.40 -3.93
CA THR A 206 -1.30 -14.99 -5.04
C THR A 206 -1.44 -13.96 -6.17
N PRO A 207 -1.05 -14.26 -7.42
CA PRO A 207 -1.22 -13.31 -8.51
C PRO A 207 -2.70 -12.96 -8.70
N LEU A 208 -2.97 -11.66 -8.62
CA LEU A 208 -4.30 -11.07 -8.64
C LEU A 208 -4.73 -10.84 -10.10
N GLN A 209 -5.29 -11.89 -10.72
CA GLN A 209 -5.67 -11.89 -12.13
C GLN A 209 -6.70 -10.82 -12.48
N GLU A 210 -7.59 -10.47 -11.55
CA GLU A 210 -8.61 -9.46 -11.77
C GLU A 210 -7.97 -8.06 -11.90
N GLU A 211 -7.06 -7.71 -11.00
CA GLU A 211 -6.37 -6.44 -10.96
C GLU A 211 -5.46 -6.26 -12.18
N GLN A 212 -4.83 -7.33 -12.65
CA GLN A 212 -4.10 -7.32 -13.92
C GLN A 212 -5.03 -7.04 -15.11
N ARG A 213 -6.19 -7.70 -15.20
CA ARG A 213 -7.18 -7.45 -16.26
C ARG A 213 -7.74 -6.03 -16.21
N LEU A 214 -7.97 -5.50 -15.01
CA LEU A 214 -8.43 -4.11 -14.82
C LEU A 214 -7.39 -3.11 -15.35
N LEU A 215 -6.11 -3.38 -15.09
CA LEU A 215 -5.02 -2.53 -15.54
C LEU A 215 -4.77 -2.59 -17.05
N GLU A 216 -4.87 -3.78 -17.65
CA GLU A 216 -4.86 -3.97 -19.09
C GLU A 216 -6.01 -3.18 -19.75
N ARG A 217 -7.23 -3.34 -19.23
CA ARG A 217 -8.41 -2.60 -19.73
C ARG A 217 -8.24 -1.08 -19.59
N PHE A 218 -7.70 -0.60 -18.48
CA PHE A 218 -7.42 0.83 -18.30
C PHE A 218 -6.40 1.34 -19.34
N THR A 219 -5.36 0.54 -19.62
CA THR A 219 -4.35 0.88 -20.63
C THR A 219 -4.95 1.00 -22.02
N ASP A 220 -5.83 0.06 -22.41
CA ASP A 220 -6.53 0.10 -23.69
C ASP A 220 -7.42 1.35 -23.81
N MET A 221 -8.13 1.71 -22.74
CA MET A 221 -8.95 2.93 -22.70
C MET A 221 -8.11 4.20 -22.86
N VAL A 222 -6.94 4.27 -22.22
CA VAL A 222 -6.03 5.42 -22.33
C VAL A 222 -5.47 5.51 -23.75
N ALA A 223 -5.09 4.39 -24.36
CA ALA A 223 -4.59 4.36 -25.73
C ALA A 223 -5.66 4.83 -26.74
N ALA A 224 -6.91 4.37 -26.58
CA ALA A 224 -8.04 4.80 -27.39
C ALA A 224 -8.35 6.30 -27.22
N TYR A 225 -8.24 6.82 -25.99
CA TYR A 225 -8.45 8.25 -25.71
C TYR A 225 -7.39 9.15 -26.36
N GLN A 226 -6.12 8.71 -26.38
CA GLN A 226 -5.03 9.47 -26.99
C GLN A 226 -5.07 9.43 -28.53
N ASN A 227 -5.64 8.38 -29.13
CA ASN A 227 -5.71 8.18 -30.58
C ASN A 227 -7.15 7.88 -31.04
N PRO A 228 -8.05 8.88 -31.04
CA PRO A 228 -9.47 8.67 -31.38
C PRO A 228 -9.72 8.27 -32.84
N GLU A 229 -8.73 8.39 -33.72
CA GLU A 229 -8.79 7.96 -35.14
C GLU A 229 -8.22 6.54 -35.37
N ALA A 230 -7.77 5.84 -34.34
CA ALA A 230 -7.33 4.46 -34.47
C ALA A 230 -8.53 3.56 -34.84
N PRO A 231 -8.43 2.66 -35.85
CA PRO A 231 -9.51 1.75 -36.21
C PRO A 231 -9.94 0.93 -34.99
N VAL A 232 -11.25 0.92 -34.71
CA VAL A 232 -11.84 0.02 -33.70
C VAL A 232 -11.52 -1.41 -34.13
N PRO A 233 -10.81 -2.21 -33.32
CA PRO A 233 -10.53 -3.59 -33.71
C PRO A 233 -11.85 -4.36 -33.69
N ASP A 234 -12.22 -4.93 -34.84
CA ASP A 234 -13.32 -5.88 -34.92
C ASP A 234 -13.06 -7.04 -33.95
N ALA A 235 -14.10 -7.42 -33.19
CA ALA A 235 -14.03 -8.41 -32.11
C ALA A 235 -13.51 -9.79 -32.56
N GLU A 236 -13.41 -10.05 -33.87
CA GLU A 236 -12.92 -11.31 -34.43
C GLU A 236 -11.39 -11.34 -34.68
N ASN A 237 -10.68 -10.21 -34.57
CA ASN A 237 -9.26 -10.12 -34.97
C ASN A 237 -8.31 -9.73 -33.83
N VAL A 238 -8.58 -10.20 -32.62
CA VAL A 238 -7.78 -9.95 -31.40
C VAL A 238 -6.40 -10.66 -31.43
N GLN A 239 -6.11 -11.47 -32.45
CA GLN A 239 -4.87 -12.28 -32.49
C GLN A 239 -3.66 -11.60 -33.14
N ASN A 240 -3.79 -10.44 -33.77
CA ASN A 240 -2.63 -9.75 -34.37
C ASN A 240 -2.86 -8.23 -34.44
N MET A 241 -2.45 -7.48 -33.41
CA MET A 241 -2.32 -6.03 -33.55
C MET A 241 -1.09 -5.46 -32.85
N ASP A 242 -0.17 -4.96 -33.68
CA ASP A 242 1.10 -4.29 -33.35
C ASP A 242 0.93 -2.79 -33.03
N THR A 243 -0.30 -2.27 -32.97
CA THR A 243 -0.59 -0.85 -32.64
C THR A 243 -0.55 -0.56 -31.14
N LEU A 244 -0.38 -1.59 -30.31
CA LEU A 244 -0.18 -1.50 -28.87
C LEU A 244 1.17 -0.89 -28.47
N GLY A 245 2.06 -0.57 -29.43
CA GLY A 245 3.44 -0.18 -29.17
C GLY A 245 3.65 1.04 -28.28
N ALA A 246 2.81 2.08 -28.34
CA ALA A 246 3.01 3.29 -27.53
C ALA A 246 2.55 3.10 -26.07
N GLY A 247 1.38 2.47 -25.85
CA GLY A 247 0.86 2.13 -24.53
C GLY A 247 1.67 1.01 -23.87
N ARG A 248 2.04 -0.03 -24.62
CA ARG A 248 2.98 -1.06 -24.15
C ARG A 248 4.34 -0.50 -23.84
N LYS A 249 4.88 0.45 -24.61
CA LYS A 249 6.20 1.04 -24.33
C LYS A 249 6.18 1.89 -23.07
N TRP A 250 5.17 2.75 -22.89
CA TRP A 250 5.01 3.46 -21.61
C TRP A 250 4.82 2.47 -20.45
N TRP A 251 4.01 1.44 -20.65
CA TRP A 251 3.79 0.38 -19.66
C TRP A 251 5.06 -0.43 -19.38
N GLU A 252 5.84 -0.84 -20.37
CA GLU A 252 7.09 -1.59 -20.19
C GLU A 252 8.18 -0.73 -19.53
N GLU A 253 8.25 0.56 -19.88
CA GLU A 253 9.17 1.52 -19.27
C GLU A 253 8.78 1.88 -17.83
N ASN A 254 7.51 1.71 -17.43
CA ASN A 254 7.02 2.06 -16.10
C ASN A 254 6.53 0.87 -15.27
N ARG A 255 6.38 -0.33 -15.83
CA ARG A 255 5.85 -1.51 -15.13
C ARG A 255 6.81 -1.97 -14.06
N GLU A 256 8.12 -1.84 -14.25
CA GLU A 256 9.07 -2.16 -13.20
C GLU A 256 8.91 -1.17 -12.04
N THR A 257 8.67 0.11 -12.32
CA THR A 257 8.37 1.14 -11.30
C THR A 257 7.01 0.90 -10.60
N VAL A 258 6.02 0.35 -11.30
CA VAL A 258 4.68 0.03 -10.78
C VAL A 258 4.66 -1.33 -10.04
N VAL A 259 5.49 -2.30 -10.45
CA VAL A 259 5.63 -3.63 -9.84
C VAL A 259 6.53 -3.58 -8.60
N TRP A 260 7.57 -2.74 -8.58
CA TRP A 260 8.38 -2.52 -7.36
C TRP A 260 7.71 -1.63 -6.31
N ALA A 261 6.60 -0.97 -6.65
CA ALA A 261 5.72 -0.37 -5.63
C ALA A 261 4.95 -1.43 -4.82
N ALA A 262 4.76 -2.64 -5.37
CA ALA A 262 4.07 -3.75 -4.70
C ALA A 262 5.02 -4.67 -3.90
N ALA A 263 6.29 -4.77 -4.27
CA ALA A 263 7.33 -5.46 -3.50
C ALA A 263 8.17 -4.42 -2.76
N GLY A 264 7.68 -3.94 -1.61
CA GLY A 264 8.14 -2.70 -0.98
C GLY A 264 9.67 -2.44 -1.03
N ALA A 265 10.10 -1.64 -1.97
CA ALA A 265 11.40 -0.98 -1.92
C ALA A 265 11.30 0.29 -2.76
N ALA A 266 11.12 1.42 -2.07
CA ALA A 266 11.35 2.78 -2.57
C ALA A 266 10.63 3.21 -3.87
N ALA A 267 9.40 3.72 -3.74
CA ALA A 267 8.83 4.62 -4.74
C ALA A 267 9.02 6.09 -4.32
N LEU A 268 10.28 6.55 -4.33
CA LEU A 268 10.59 7.98 -4.36
C LEU A 268 11.07 8.32 -5.77
N VAL A 269 10.37 9.27 -6.40
CA VAL A 269 10.72 10.00 -7.62
C VAL A 269 10.38 9.31 -8.96
N ALA A 270 9.21 9.64 -9.50
CA ALA A 270 8.94 9.60 -10.95
C ALA A 270 8.15 10.83 -11.42
N ALA A 271 8.35 12.00 -10.78
CA ALA A 271 7.67 13.24 -11.16
C ALA A 271 8.47 14.13 -12.14
N SER A 272 9.70 13.74 -12.53
CA SER A 272 10.62 14.65 -13.23
C SER A 272 10.82 14.37 -14.73
N ALA A 273 10.31 13.28 -15.31
CA ALA A 273 10.59 12.95 -16.72
C ALA A 273 9.67 13.67 -17.74
N VAL A 274 8.53 14.23 -17.30
CA VAL A 274 7.51 14.78 -18.23
C VAL A 274 7.83 16.21 -18.71
N ALA A 275 8.85 16.88 -18.16
CA ALA A 275 9.23 18.23 -18.60
C ALA A 275 10.12 18.26 -19.87
N ALA A 276 10.65 17.12 -20.33
CA ALA A 276 11.71 17.12 -21.35
C ALA A 276 11.26 16.86 -22.80
N SER A 277 9.98 16.56 -23.07
CA SER A 277 9.50 16.20 -24.41
C SER A 277 8.39 17.11 -24.92
N ARG A 278 8.62 18.43 -24.92
CA ARG A 278 7.86 19.36 -25.76
C ARG A 278 8.72 19.80 -26.95
N PRO A 279 8.46 19.32 -28.19
CA PRO A 279 9.07 19.89 -29.37
C PRO A 279 8.54 21.32 -29.60
N GLY A 280 9.48 22.27 -29.63
CA GLY A 280 9.20 23.70 -29.80
C GLY A 280 8.45 23.99 -31.11
N ARG A 281 7.27 24.58 -30.96
CA ARG A 281 6.46 25.13 -32.05
C ARG A 281 7.20 26.33 -32.67
N ARG A 282 8.00 26.09 -33.73
CA ARG A 282 8.56 27.18 -34.56
C ARG A 282 7.40 27.94 -35.19
N ARG A 283 7.22 29.21 -34.77
CA ARG A 283 6.41 30.19 -35.50
C ARG A 283 7.14 30.56 -36.79
N ARG A 284 6.34 30.73 -37.85
CA ARG A 284 6.73 31.35 -39.11
C ARG A 284 7.25 32.77 -38.90
#